data_AF-A0A528V6F6-F1
#
_entry.id   AF-A0A528V6F6-F1
#
_cell.length_a   1.000
_cell.length_b   1.000
_cell.length_c   1.000
_cell.angle_alpha   90.00
_cell.angle_beta   90.00
_cell.angle_gamma   90.00
#
_symmetry.space_group_name_H-M   'P 1'
#
loop_
_entity.id
_entity.type
_entity.pdbx_description
1 polymer ?
#
loop_
_entity_poly.entity_id
_entity_poly.type
_entity_poly.pdbx_seq_one_letter_code
_entity_poly.pdbx_strand_id
1 'polypeptide(L)'
;IRVGGATEIEVKEKKDRVDDALNATRAAVEEGIVPGGGVALLRASLSIKATGANSDQTAGISIVRRALQAPARQIAANAGAEASIVAGKILENTGATFGFNAQTGEYGDMIAMGIVDPVKV
;
A
#
# COMPACT_ATOMS: atom_id res chain seq x y z
N ILE A 1 -7.51 21.89 -13.98
CA ILE A 1 -6.20 21.94 -14.67
C ILE A 1 -6.46 21.72 -16.15
N ARG A 2 -5.87 22.50 -17.06
CA ARG A 2 -5.99 22.24 -18.52
C ARG A 2 -4.79 21.40 -18.95
N VAL A 3 -5.04 20.20 -19.47
CA VAL A 3 -4.00 19.25 -19.87
C VAL A 3 -3.82 19.26 -21.38
N GLY A 4 -2.57 19.36 -21.84
CA GLY A 4 -2.19 19.38 -23.25
C GLY A 4 -1.04 18.41 -23.56
N GLY A 5 -0.84 18.10 -24.84
CA GLY A 5 0.11 17.11 -25.33
C GLY A 5 0.28 17.21 -26.85
N ALA A 6 1.29 16.52 -27.39
CA ALA A 6 1.59 16.58 -28.82
C ALA A 6 0.68 15.66 -29.65
N THR A 7 0.14 14.61 -29.03
CA THR A 7 -0.82 13.69 -29.64
C THR A 7 -2.06 13.50 -28.76
N GLU A 8 -3.16 13.05 -29.36
CA GLU A 8 -4.40 12.76 -28.62
C GLU A 8 -4.18 11.70 -27.53
N ILE A 9 -3.35 10.69 -27.81
CA ILE A 9 -3.00 9.62 -26.87
C ILE A 9 -2.28 10.19 -25.65
N GLU A 10 -1.29 11.07 -25.85
CA GLU A 10 -0.59 11.72 -24.75
C GLU A 10 -1.49 12.64 -23.92
N VAL A 11 -2.39 13.39 -24.58
CA VAL A 11 -3.35 14.25 -23.87
C VAL A 11 -4.24 13.40 -22.97
N LYS A 12 -4.71 12.25 -23.48
CA LYS A 12 -5.58 11.34 -22.73
C LYS A 12 -4.86 10.74 -21.52
N GLU A 13 -3.65 10.21 -21.71
CA GLU A 13 -2.86 9.63 -20.61
C GLU A 13 -2.53 10.67 -19.53
N LYS A 14 -2.09 11.87 -19.92
CA LYS A 14 -1.81 12.94 -18.96
C LYS A 14 -3.07 13.41 -18.25
N LYS A 15 -4.22 13.40 -18.93
CA LYS A 15 -5.49 13.79 -18.32
C LYS A 15 -5.89 12.78 -17.25
N ASP A 16 -5.86 11.50 -17.56
CA ASP A 16 -6.17 10.42 -16.62
C ASP A 16 -5.25 10.50 -15.40
N ARG A 17 -3.94 10.73 -15.60
CA ARG A 17 -2.96 10.92 -14.52
C ARG A 17 -3.26 12.13 -13.63
N VAL A 18 -3.72 13.24 -14.21
CA VAL A 18 -4.07 14.46 -13.45
C VAL A 18 -5.36 14.26 -12.66
N ASP A 19 -6.34 13.58 -13.25
CA ASP A 19 -7.60 13.27 -12.59
C ASP A 19 -7.36 12.30 -11.41
N ASP A 20 -6.52 11.28 -11.58
CA ASP A 20 -6.10 10.38 -10.48
C ASP A 20 -5.37 11.12 -9.37
N ALA A 21 -4.39 11.97 -9.70
CA ALA A 21 -3.66 12.76 -8.71
C ALA A 21 -4.58 13.73 -7.95
N LEU A 22 -5.55 14.33 -8.64
CA LEU A 22 -6.55 15.21 -8.01
C LEU A 22 -7.44 14.44 -7.03
N ASN A 23 -7.88 13.25 -7.40
CA ASN A 23 -8.71 12.42 -6.54
C ASN A 23 -7.93 11.89 -5.33
N ALA A 24 -6.70 11.44 -5.52
CA ALA A 24 -5.82 10.98 -4.43
C ALA A 24 -5.51 12.11 -3.43
N THR A 25 -5.21 13.32 -3.91
CA THR A 25 -4.97 14.47 -3.03
C THR A 25 -6.20 14.91 -2.27
N ARG A 26 -7.40 14.86 -2.89
CA ARG A 26 -8.67 15.11 -2.18
C ARG A 26 -8.90 14.08 -1.07
N ALA A 27 -8.75 12.79 -1.38
CA ALA A 27 -8.87 11.71 -0.41
C ALA A 27 -7.88 11.87 0.76
N ALA A 28 -6.65 12.28 0.47
CA ALA A 28 -5.61 12.50 1.48
C ALA A 28 -5.93 13.68 2.42
N VAL A 29 -6.58 14.73 1.91
CA VAL A 29 -7.02 15.87 2.73
C VAL A 29 -8.16 15.48 3.68
N GLU A 30 -9.02 14.56 3.27
CA GLU A 30 -10.20 14.16 4.05
C GLU A 30 -9.87 13.20 5.21
N GLU A 31 -9.09 12.15 4.96
CA GLU A 31 -8.82 11.09 5.96
C GLU A 31 -7.33 10.92 6.31
N GLY A 32 -6.46 11.75 5.72
CA GLY A 32 -5.02 11.68 5.92
C GLY A 32 -4.32 10.67 5.02
N ILE A 33 -3.04 10.45 5.31
CA ILE A 33 -2.13 9.59 4.56
C ILE A 33 -1.55 8.48 5.44
N VAL A 34 -1.24 7.36 4.82
CA VAL A 34 -0.59 6.20 5.45
C VAL A 34 0.62 5.75 4.63
N PRO A 35 1.55 4.98 5.22
CA PRO A 35 2.65 4.38 4.46
C PRO A 35 2.10 3.48 3.34
N GLY A 36 2.48 3.80 2.11
CA GLY A 36 2.00 3.09 0.93
C GLY A 36 2.72 1.76 0.69
N GLY A 37 2.66 1.26 -0.54
CA GLY A 37 3.35 0.02 -0.93
C GLY A 37 2.81 -1.23 -0.22
N GLY A 38 1.54 -1.19 0.21
CA GLY A 38 0.90 -2.28 0.95
C GLY A 38 1.36 -2.41 2.41
N VAL A 39 2.21 -1.51 2.91
CA VAL A 39 2.75 -1.54 4.29
C VAL A 39 1.64 -1.33 5.32
N ALA A 40 0.72 -0.39 5.08
CA ALA A 40 -0.41 -0.15 5.97
C ALA A 40 -1.26 -1.41 6.19
N LEU A 41 -1.64 -2.12 5.11
CA LEU A 41 -2.42 -3.36 5.18
C LEU A 41 -1.65 -4.49 5.84
N LEU A 42 -0.36 -4.62 5.50
CA LEU A 42 0.53 -5.62 6.10
C LEU A 42 0.60 -5.44 7.63
N ARG A 43 0.74 -4.20 8.12
CA ARG A 43 0.73 -3.90 9.56
C ARG A 43 -0.65 -4.08 10.19
N ALA A 44 -1.72 -3.72 9.49
CA ALA A 44 -3.08 -3.98 9.95
C ALA A 44 -3.32 -5.48 10.20
N SER A 45 -2.73 -6.36 9.39
CA SER A 45 -2.84 -7.82 9.57
C SER A 45 -2.31 -8.34 10.91
N LEU A 46 -1.34 -7.65 11.53
CA LEU A 46 -0.85 -7.95 12.89
C LEU A 46 -1.76 -7.39 13.98
N SER A 47 -2.44 -6.28 13.69
CA SER A 47 -3.32 -5.60 14.64
C SER A 47 -4.64 -6.36 14.88
N ILE A 48 -5.01 -7.26 13.97
CA ILE A 48 -6.18 -8.13 14.13
C ILE A 48 -5.90 -9.21 15.20
N LYS A 49 -6.31 -8.92 16.43
CA LYS A 49 -6.28 -9.82 17.60
C LYS A 49 -7.64 -10.48 17.88
N ALA A 50 -8.63 -10.27 17.01
CA ALA A 50 -9.96 -10.81 17.18
C ALA A 50 -9.96 -12.36 17.15
N THR A 51 -10.79 -12.96 18.00
CA THR A 51 -11.06 -14.39 18.03
C THR A 51 -12.52 -14.64 17.65
N GLY A 52 -12.76 -15.61 16.77
CA GLY A 52 -14.12 -15.95 16.35
C GLY A 52 -14.90 -16.64 17.48
N ALA A 53 -16.22 -16.49 17.48
CA ALA A 53 -17.10 -17.21 18.40
C ALA A 53 -17.22 -18.71 18.07
N ASN A 54 -16.83 -19.10 16.85
CA ASN A 54 -16.80 -20.49 16.38
C ASN A 54 -15.63 -20.72 15.40
N SER A 55 -15.47 -21.97 14.94
CA SER A 55 -14.44 -22.39 13.99
C SER A 55 -14.48 -21.58 12.69
N ASP A 56 -15.67 -21.35 12.16
CA ASP A 56 -15.87 -20.74 10.84
C ASP A 56 -15.51 -19.25 10.86
N GLN A 57 -15.90 -18.54 11.92
CA GLN A 57 -15.48 -17.16 12.15
C GLN A 57 -13.97 -17.06 12.33
N THR A 58 -13.35 -18.02 13.04
CA THR A 58 -11.89 -18.05 13.23
C THR A 58 -11.15 -18.29 11.91
N ALA A 59 -11.70 -19.16 11.05
CA ALA A 59 -11.21 -19.37 9.70
C ALA A 59 -11.34 -18.08 8.85
N GLY A 60 -12.50 -17.41 8.91
CA GLY A 60 -12.75 -16.14 8.22
C GLY A 60 -11.75 -15.04 8.61
N ILE A 61 -11.50 -14.86 9.92
CA ILE A 61 -10.50 -13.90 10.43
C ILE A 61 -9.11 -14.26 9.87
N SER A 62 -8.75 -15.54 9.85
CA SER A 62 -7.46 -16.00 9.35
C SER A 62 -7.28 -15.74 7.84
N ILE A 63 -8.36 -15.88 7.06
CA ILE A 63 -8.36 -15.56 5.63
C ILE A 63 -8.09 -14.07 5.41
N VAL A 64 -8.80 -13.19 6.11
CA VAL A 64 -8.60 -11.73 6.00
C VAL A 64 -7.17 -11.35 6.40
N ARG A 65 -6.66 -11.90 7.51
CA ARG A 65 -5.26 -11.66 7.94
C ARG A 65 -4.24 -12.05 6.87
N ARG A 66 -4.49 -13.11 6.12
CA ARG A 66 -3.62 -13.53 5.01
C ARG A 66 -3.77 -12.63 3.79
N ALA A 67 -5.01 -12.27 3.44
CA ALA A 67 -5.32 -11.43 2.29
C ALA A 67 -4.66 -10.04 2.39
N LEU A 68 -4.66 -9.44 3.59
CA LEU A 68 -4.03 -8.15 3.85
C LEU A 68 -2.51 -8.11 3.58
N GLN A 69 -1.84 -9.26 3.56
CA GLN A 69 -0.41 -9.34 3.23
C GLN A 69 -0.13 -9.45 1.74
N ALA A 70 -1.15 -9.78 0.93
CA ALA A 70 -0.98 -10.03 -0.50
C ALA A 70 -0.44 -8.82 -1.27
N PRO A 71 -0.91 -7.56 -1.03
CA PRO A 71 -0.44 -6.41 -1.79
C PRO A 71 1.07 -6.16 -1.63
N ALA A 72 1.57 -6.11 -0.40
CA ALA A 72 3.01 -5.90 -0.13
C ALA A 72 3.87 -7.02 -0.73
N ARG A 73 3.41 -8.27 -0.63
CA ARG A 73 4.10 -9.44 -1.20
C ARG A 73 4.13 -9.40 -2.73
N GLN A 74 3.03 -9.01 -3.36
CA GLN A 74 2.95 -8.88 -4.81
C GLN A 74 3.86 -7.78 -5.34
N ILE A 75 3.89 -6.63 -4.67
CA ILE A 75 4.79 -5.51 -5.01
C ILE A 75 6.25 -5.95 -4.89
N ALA A 76 6.62 -6.63 -3.80
CA ALA A 76 7.97 -7.18 -3.62
C ALA A 76 8.35 -8.18 -4.72
N ALA A 77 7.45 -9.11 -5.06
CA ALA A 77 7.68 -10.10 -6.10
C ALA A 77 7.84 -9.45 -7.49
N ASN A 78 7.02 -8.45 -7.81
CA ASN A 78 7.12 -7.69 -9.06
C ASN A 78 8.44 -6.92 -9.17
N ALA A 79 9.03 -6.53 -8.04
CA ALA A 79 10.35 -5.91 -7.96
C ALA A 79 11.52 -6.90 -7.97
N GLY A 80 11.25 -8.21 -8.09
CA GLY A 80 12.27 -9.27 -8.08
C GLY A 80 12.83 -9.59 -6.69
N ALA A 81 12.25 -9.05 -5.63
CA ALA A 81 12.61 -9.36 -4.25
C ALA A 81 11.84 -10.58 -3.73
N GLU A 82 12.41 -11.30 -2.76
CA GLU A 82 11.70 -12.41 -2.12
C GLU A 82 10.64 -11.86 -1.15
N ALA A 83 9.38 -12.12 -1.48
CA ALA A 83 8.23 -11.52 -0.82
C ALA A 83 8.12 -11.87 0.68
N SER A 84 8.56 -13.06 1.09
CA SER A 84 8.49 -13.51 2.48
C SER A 84 9.51 -12.81 3.37
N ILE A 85 10.73 -12.58 2.86
CA ILE A 85 11.80 -11.82 3.51
C ILE A 85 11.39 -10.36 3.63
N VAL A 86 10.84 -9.78 2.56
CA VAL A 86 10.35 -8.38 2.60
C VAL A 86 9.26 -8.22 3.64
N ALA A 87 8.22 -9.07 3.58
CA ALA A 87 7.12 -9.01 4.54
C ALA A 87 7.62 -9.25 5.98
N GLY A 88 8.50 -10.24 6.19
CA GLY A 88 9.09 -10.54 7.50
C GLY A 88 9.83 -9.35 8.08
N LYS A 89 10.75 -8.74 7.33
CA LYS A 89 11.52 -7.56 7.77
C LYS A 89 10.65 -6.36 8.13
N ILE A 90 9.59 -6.12 7.37
CA ILE A 90 8.64 -5.03 7.66
C ILE A 90 7.92 -5.31 8.99
N LEU A 91 7.48 -6.55 9.21
CA LEU A 91 6.73 -6.96 10.41
C LEU A 91 7.61 -7.06 11.67
N GLU A 92 8.90 -7.39 11.53
CA GLU A 92 9.87 -7.40 12.65
C GLU A 92 10.16 -6.00 13.18
N ASN A 93 10.04 -4.98 12.34
CA ASN A 93 10.26 -3.59 12.73
C ASN A 93 8.99 -2.95 13.32
N THR A 94 9.12 -2.32 14.48
CA THR A 94 8.02 -1.67 15.21
C THR A 94 7.61 -0.31 14.64
N GLY A 95 8.43 0.32 13.78
CA GLY A 95 8.14 1.63 13.23
C GLY A 95 6.94 1.61 12.29
N ALA A 96 5.87 2.33 12.61
CA ALA A 96 4.62 2.32 11.84
C ALA A 96 4.80 2.64 10.34
N THR A 97 5.80 3.47 10.01
CA THR A 97 6.11 3.90 8.64
C THR A 97 7.19 3.08 7.97
N PHE A 98 7.83 2.14 8.69
CA PHE A 98 8.92 1.32 8.13
C PHE A 98 8.37 0.33 7.11
N GLY A 99 8.93 0.39 5.90
CA GLY A 99 8.50 -0.40 4.75
C GLY A 99 9.64 -0.74 3.80
N PHE A 100 9.27 -1.20 2.61
CA PHE A 100 10.18 -1.55 1.52
C PHE A 100 9.84 -0.72 0.29
N ASN A 101 10.81 0.06 -0.17
CA ASN A 101 10.71 0.80 -1.42
C ASN A 101 11.03 -0.13 -2.59
N ALA A 102 10.00 -0.58 -3.30
CA ALA A 102 10.14 -1.46 -4.45
C ALA A 102 10.84 -0.81 -5.66
N GLN A 103 10.92 0.52 -5.72
CA GLN A 103 11.60 1.25 -6.79
C GLN A 103 13.13 1.22 -6.62
N THR A 104 13.62 1.27 -5.38
CA THR A 104 15.07 1.31 -5.07
C THR A 104 15.60 0.02 -4.43
N GLY A 105 14.73 -0.83 -3.90
CA GLY A 105 15.10 -2.03 -3.15
C GLY A 105 15.51 -1.76 -1.69
N GLU A 106 15.28 -0.55 -1.18
CA GLU A 106 15.72 -0.13 0.14
C GLU A 106 14.61 -0.20 1.18
N TYR A 107 14.98 -0.39 2.44
CA TYR A 107 14.05 -0.33 3.58
C TYR A 107 14.20 1.00 4.30
N GLY A 108 13.09 1.56 4.77
CA GLY A 108 13.11 2.79 5.56
C GLY A 108 11.72 3.36 5.78
N ASP A 109 11.67 4.64 6.13
CA ASP A 109 10.40 5.35 6.35
C ASP A 109 9.73 5.66 5.00
N MET A 110 8.61 4.99 4.74
CA MET A 110 7.86 5.13 3.48
C MET A 110 7.32 6.55 3.28
N ILE A 111 6.94 7.24 4.36
CA ILE A 111 6.44 8.62 4.28
C ILE A 111 7.58 9.56 3.94
N ALA A 112 8.74 9.41 4.58
CA ALA A 112 9.92 10.20 4.25
C ALA A 112 10.43 9.93 2.82
N MET A 113 10.25 8.71 2.32
CA MET A 113 10.54 8.31 0.93
C MET A 113 9.48 8.79 -0.07
N GLY A 114 8.38 9.39 0.38
CA GLY A 114 7.29 9.89 -0.48
C GLY A 114 6.36 8.79 -1.00
N ILE A 115 6.46 7.56 -0.49
CA ILE A 115 5.58 6.44 -0.84
C ILE A 115 4.43 6.42 0.16
N VAL A 116 3.40 7.18 -0.17
CA VAL A 116 2.22 7.39 0.68
C VAL A 116 0.96 7.05 -0.10
N ASP A 117 -0.01 6.46 0.61
CA ASP A 117 -1.35 6.20 0.08
C ASP A 117 -2.38 6.98 0.92
N PRO A 118 -3.40 7.60 0.30
CA PRO A 118 -4.53 8.15 1.03
C PRO A 118 -5.34 7.04 1.71
N VAL A 119 -5.78 7.25 2.94
CA VAL A 119 -6.50 6.21 3.72
C VAL A 119 -7.81 5.77 3.07
N LYS A 120 -8.48 6.69 2.38
CA LYS A 120 -9.81 6.50 1.81
C LYS A 120 -9.83 5.66 0.52
N VAL A 121 -8.67 5.24 0.01
CA VAL A 121 -8.51 4.51 -1.27
C VAL A 121 -8.82 3.03 -1.12
#